data_AF-V6HX61-F1
#
_entry.id   AF-V6HX61-F1
#
_cell.length_a   1.000
_cell.length_b   1.000
_cell.length_c   1.000
_cell.angle_alpha   90.00
_cell.angle_beta   90.00
_cell.angle_gamma   90.00
#
_symmetry.space_group_name_H-M   'P 1'
#
loop_
_entity.id
_entity.type
_entity.pdbx_description
1 polymer ?
#
loop_
_entity_poly.entity_id
_entity_poly.type
_entity_poly.pdbx_seq_one_letter_code
_entity_poly.pdbx_strand_id
1 'polypeptide(L)' 'MKSQDGKYVGIDCGKKSLEVVRINSENSLERRQFSTTESGINNLLKWLTLNDIVRIRSWLSIF' A
#
# COMPACT_ATOMS: atom_id res chain seq x y z
N MET A 1 4.75 26.86 -1.60
CA MET A 1 3.91 25.65 -1.77
C MET A 1 4.13 24.76 -0.57
N LYS A 2 3.07 24.34 0.15
CA LYS A 2 3.24 23.25 1.12
C LYS A 2 3.64 22.02 0.31
N SER A 3 4.78 21.41 0.64
CA SER A 3 5.10 20.07 0.17
C SER A 3 3.86 19.22 0.44
N GLN A 4 3.19 18.73 -0.60
CA GLN A 4 2.26 17.64 -0.40
C GLN A 4 3.15 16.50 0.07
N ASP A 5 3.09 16.17 1.36
CA ASP A 5 3.69 14.97 1.94
C ASP A 5 2.94 13.76 1.37
N GLY A 6 3.14 13.51 0.07
CA GLY A 6 2.65 12.35 -0.64
C GLY A 6 3.35 11.15 -0.03
N LYS A 7 2.59 10.33 0.69
CA LYS A 7 3.10 9.10 1.28
C LYS A 7 3.03 8.04 0.21
N TYR A 8 4.19 7.49 -0.17
CA TYR A 8 4.24 6.44 -1.17
C TYR A 8 3.87 5.11 -0.52
N VAL A 9 2.93 4.40 -1.11
CA VAL A 9 2.51 3.08 -0.64
C VAL A 9 2.79 2.04 -1.71
N GLY A 10 3.68 1.11 -1.41
CA GLY A 10 3.92 -0.08 -2.23
C GLY A 10 3.04 -1.23 -1.76
N ILE A 11 2.33 -1.89 -2.67
CA ILE A 11 1.52 -3.08 -2.39
C ILE A 11 2.04 -4.21 -3.26
N ASP A 12 2.51 -5.29 -2.64
CA ASP A 12 2.81 -6.55 -3.32
C ASP A 12 1.66 -7.53 -3.13
N CYS A 13 1.03 -7.92 -4.24
CA CYS A 13 -0.11 -8.83 -4.26
C CYS A 13 0.36 -10.28 -4.39
N GLY A 14 0.53 -10.95 -3.25
CA GLY A 14 0.72 -12.39 -3.17
C GLY A 14 -0.60 -13.16 -3.29
N LYS A 15 -0.53 -14.49 -3.44
CA LYS A 15 -1.73 -15.34 -3.65
C LYS A 15 -2.77 -15.27 -2.52
N LYS A 16 -2.38 -15.01 -1.27
CA LYS A 16 -3.28 -15.04 -0.09
C LYS A 16 -3.16 -13.80 0.81
N SER A 17 -2.16 -12.96 0.55
CA SER A 17 -1.87 -11.79 1.36
C SER A 17 -1.36 -10.64 0.50
N LEU A 18 -1.63 -9.43 0.97
CA LEU A 18 -1.14 -8.17 0.44
C LEU A 18 -0.09 -7.66 1.41
N GLU A 19 1.15 -7.57 0.96
CA GLU A 19 2.20 -6.90 1.72
C GLU A 19 2.20 -5.42 1.35
N VAL A 20 2.04 -4.57 2.35
CA VAL A 20 1.86 -3.13 2.16
C VAL A 20 2.94 -2.39 2.92
N VAL A 21 3.66 -1.53 2.21
CA VAL A 21 4.74 -0.71 2.76
C VAL A 21 4.43 0.75 2.48
N ARG A 22 4.37 1.59 3.51
CA ARG A 22 4.25 3.04 3.39
C ARG A 22 5.58 3.70 3.74
N ILE A 23 6.02 4.60 2.86
CA ILE A 23 7.16 5.47 3.06
C ILE A 23 6.62 6.85 3.43
N ASN A 24 6.92 7.30 4.65
CA ASN A 24 6.62 8.68 5.07
C ASN A 24 7.78 9.62 4.71
N SER A 25 7.52 10.92 4.74
CA SER A 25 8.48 11.98 4.42
C SER A 25 9.74 11.98 5.28
N GLU A 26 9.66 11.41 6.49
CA GLU A 26 10.81 11.26 7.41
C GLU A 26 11.65 10.00 7.12
N ASN A 27 11.49 9.38 5.94
CA ASN A 27 12.06 8.07 5.57
C ASN A 27 11.69 6.91 6.52
N SER A 28 10.66 7.10 7.35
CA SER A 28 10.14 6.01 8.18
C SER A 28 9.29 5.05 7.34
N LEU A 29 9.50 3.75 7.56
CA LEU A 29 8.82 2.66 6.86
C LEU A 29 7.79 2.01 7.78
N GLU A 30 6.52 2.08 7.39
CA GLU A 30 5.45 1.29 8.02
C GLU A 30 5.15 0.07 7.13
N ARG A 31 5.23 -1.13 7.70
CA ARG A 31 4.88 -2.38 6.99
C ARG A 31 3.67 -3.03 7.64
N ARG A 32 2.73 -3.50 6.82
CA ARG A 32 1.55 -4.23 7.28
C ARG A 32 1.15 -5.28 6.26
N GLN A 33 0.60 -6.40 6.74
CA GLN A 33 0.04 -7.44 5.89
C GLN A 33 -1.49 -7.42 6.01
N PHE A 34 -2.16 -7.56 4.88
CA PHE A 34 -3.61 -7.72 4.80
C PHE A 34 -3.95 -9.02 4.06
N SER A 35 -5.14 -9.58 4.29
CA SER A 35 -5.64 -10.69 3.49
C SER A 35 -6.26 -10.20 2.18
N THR A 36 -6.37 -11.10 1.19
CA THR A 36 -7.08 -10.84 -0.07
C THR A 36 -8.60 -11.07 0.03
N THR A 37 -9.12 -11.32 1.24
CA THR A 37 -10.57 -11.43 1.51
C THR A 37 -11.21 -10.06 1.47
N GLU A 38 -12.53 -9.99 1.29
CA GLU A 38 -13.29 -8.72 1.34
C GLU A 38 -13.01 -7.91 2.61
N SER A 39 -13.01 -8.57 3.77
CA SER A 39 -12.66 -7.93 5.05
C SER A 39 -11.23 -7.40 5.07
N GLY A 40 -10.27 -8.16 4.51
CA GLY A 40 -8.87 -7.73 4.40
C GLY A 40 -8.69 -6.50 3.51
N ILE A 41 -9.37 -6.49 2.36
CA ILE A 41 -9.37 -5.35 1.42
C ILE A 41 -10.01 -4.14 2.08
N ASN A 42 -11.15 -4.29 2.78
CA ASN A 42 -11.78 -3.21 3.52
C ASN A 42 -10.87 -2.63 4.61
N ASN A 43 -10.11 -3.48 5.31
CA ASN A 43 -9.13 -3.02 6.30
C ASN A 43 -7.95 -2.27 5.66
N LEU A 44 -7.51 -2.69 4.47
CA LEU A 44 -6.50 -1.97 3.69
C LEU A 44 -7.02 -0.59 3.28
N LEU A 45 -8.22 -0.50 2.71
CA LEU A 45 -8.82 0.76 2.27
C LEU A 45 -8.99 1.75 3.44
N LYS A 46 -9.35 1.27 4.64
CA LYS A 46 -9.43 2.10 5.86
C LYS A 46 -8.07 2.57 6.36
N TRP A 47 -7.00 1.83 6.09
CA TRP A 47 -5.65 2.20 6.51
C TRP A 47 -4.98 3.17 5.54
N LEU A 48 -5.33 3.14 4.26
CA LEU A 48 -4.90 4.11 3.26
C LEU A 48 -5.48 5.51 3.55
N THR A 49 -4.72 6.54 3.17
CA THR A 49 -5.16 7.94 3.26
C THR A 49 -5.37 8.53 1.87
N LEU A 50 -6.18 9.61 1.77
CA LEU A 50 -6.47 10.26 0.48
C LEU A 50 -5.24 10.84 -0.22
N ASN A 51 -4.13 11.05 0.52
CA ASN A 51 -2.87 11.58 -0.03
C ASN A 51 -1.86 10.47 -0.35
N ASP A 52 -2.22 9.19 -0.15
CA ASP A 52 -1.33 8.08 -0.45
C ASP A 52 -1.22 7.88 -1.97
N ILE A 53 0.00 7.89 -2.50
CA ILE A 53 0.27 7.48 -3.88
C ILE A 53 0.56 5.98 -3.87
N VAL A 54 -0.39 5.20 -4.35
CA VAL A 54 -0.33 3.74 -4.30
C VAL A 54 0.28 3.17 -5.58
N ARG A 55 1.35 2.39 -5.43
CA ARG A 55 1.93 1.56 -6.49
C ARG A 55 1.67 0.10 -6.16
N ILE A 56 0.92 -0.56 -7.03
CA ILE A 56 0.59 -1.99 -6.89
C ILE A 56 1.50 -2.79 -7.81
N ARG A 57 2.16 -3.80 -7.25
CA ARG A 57 2.83 -4.87 -8.01
C ARG A 57 1.94 -6.10 -7.92
N SER A 58 1.57 -6.61 -9.09
CA SER A 58 1.00 -7.94 -9.23
C SER A 58 1.99 -8.79 -10.00
N TRP A 59 2.08 -10.08 -9.66
CA TRP A 59 2.84 -11.08 -10.40
C TRP A 59 2.44 -11.17 -11.89
N LEU A 60 1.28 -10.60 -12.28
CA LEU A 60 0.89 -10.42 -13.67
C LEU A 60 1.65 -9.25 -14.34
N SER A 61 2.98 -9.32 -14.39
CA SER A 61 3.80 -8.43 -15.19
C SER A 61 4.28 -9.20 -16.43
N ILE A 62 3.51 -9.09 -17.51
CA ILE A 62 3.87 -9.22 -18.94
C ILE A 62 4.82 -10.39 -19.30
N PHE A 63 4.24 -11.47 -19.83
CA PHE A 63 4.85 -12.18 -20.97
C PHE A 63 4.49 -11.42 -22.25
#